data_AF-A0A9X8RAA7-F1
#
_entry.id   AF-A0A9X8RAA7-F1
#
_cell.length_a   1.000
_cell.length_b   1.000
_cell.length_c   1.000
_cell.angle_alpha   90.00
_cell.angle_beta   90.00
_cell.angle_gamma   90.00
#
_symmetry.space_group_name_H-M   'P 1'
#
loop_
_entity.id
_entity.type
_entity.pdbx_description
1 polymer ?
#
loop_
_entity_poly.entity_id
_entity_poly.type
_entity_poly.pdbx_seq_one_letter_code
_entity_poly.pdbx_strand_id
1 'polypeptide(L)'
;MDYLRQHIEQDLSKDDIFRMIVKHLDVFPLTSLEAIREVIRSSLKQRGLIGGMNKQSGAANVAYNRKISNQDIQLLNDCICDLLYSRIIQPGINEVNQDLPWISVSDKEKLKTYLK
;
A
#
# COMPACT_ATOMS: atom_id res chain seq x y z
N MET A 1 -26.93 7.56 -25.17
CA MET A 1 -25.76 7.00 -25.87
C MET A 1 -24.64 8.01 -25.60
N ASP A 2 -23.75 7.83 -24.62
CA ASP A 2 -22.79 6.74 -24.50
C ASP A 2 -22.58 6.28 -23.04
N TYR A 3 -23.19 5.14 -22.69
CA TYR A 3 -22.85 4.36 -21.49
C TYR A 3 -21.79 3.33 -21.88
N LEU A 4 -20.55 3.76 -22.14
CA LEU A 4 -19.50 2.83 -22.58
C LEU A 4 -18.07 3.32 -22.29
N ARG A 5 -17.80 3.74 -21.05
CA ARG A 5 -16.45 3.66 -20.45
C ARG A 5 -16.53 3.30 -18.97
N GLN A 6 -17.14 2.15 -18.67
CA GLN A 6 -16.76 1.39 -17.47
C GLN A 6 -15.39 0.74 -17.76
N HIS A 7 -14.35 1.55 -17.85
CA HIS A 7 -13.03 1.02 -17.58
C HIS A 7 -12.92 0.91 -16.07
N ILE A 8 -12.62 -0.31 -15.64
CA ILE A 8 -12.34 -0.71 -14.27
C ILE A 8 -11.12 0.08 -13.78
N GLU A 9 -11.32 1.35 -13.41
CA GLU A 9 -10.46 2.04 -12.46
C GLU A 9 -10.83 1.47 -11.09
N GLN A 10 -10.34 0.26 -10.78
CA GLN A 10 -10.08 -0.08 -9.39
C GLN A 10 -8.86 0.73 -8.95
N ASP A 11 -9.05 2.04 -8.83
CA ASP A 11 -8.10 2.90 -8.13
C ASP A 11 -7.97 2.36 -6.71
N LEU A 12 -6.73 2.18 -6.25
CA LEU A 12 -6.51 1.78 -4.86
C LEU A 12 -7.11 2.86 -3.98
N SER A 13 -8.10 2.47 -3.17
CA SER A 13 -8.63 3.37 -2.16
C SER A 13 -7.65 3.47 -1.00
N LYS A 14 -7.74 4.57 -0.26
CA LYS A 14 -7.02 4.76 1.00
C LYS A 14 -7.26 3.58 1.94
N ASP A 15 -8.51 3.14 2.07
CA ASP A 15 -8.91 2.03 2.94
C ASP A 15 -8.30 0.69 2.53
N ASP A 16 -8.11 0.46 1.23
CA ASP A 16 -7.44 -0.75 0.73
C ASP A 16 -5.97 -0.76 1.12
N ILE A 17 -5.26 0.36 0.92
CA ILE A 17 -3.87 0.51 1.35
C ILE A 17 -3.78 0.36 2.87
N PHE A 18 -4.64 1.06 3.61
CA PHE A 18 -4.65 1.03 5.06
C PHE A 18 -4.83 -0.40 5.58
N ARG A 19 -5.80 -1.16 5.03
CA ARG A 19 -6.01 -2.56 5.39
C ARG A 19 -4.80 -3.45 5.08
N MET A 20 -4.10 -3.23 3.97
CA MET A 20 -2.88 -3.97 3.66
C MET A 20 -1.77 -3.69 4.68
N ILE A 21 -1.56 -2.42 5.03
CA ILE A 21 -0.57 -2.02 6.02
C ILE A 21 -0.90 -2.63 7.39
N VAL A 22 -2.14 -2.49 7.84
CA VAL A 22 -2.60 -3.00 9.14
C VAL A 22 -2.43 -4.51 9.23
N LYS A 23 -2.82 -5.26 8.19
CA LYS A 23 -2.62 -6.72 8.14
C LYS A 23 -1.14 -7.12 8.22
N HIS A 24 -0.27 -6.38 7.52
CA HIS A 24 1.17 -6.61 7.60
C HIS A 24 1.71 -6.35 9.01
N LEU A 25 1.29 -5.24 9.63
CA LEU A 25 1.71 -4.86 10.98
C LEU A 25 1.18 -5.80 12.08
N ASP A 26 0.03 -6.43 11.88
CA ASP A 26 -0.51 -7.43 12.82
C ASP A 26 0.38 -8.69 12.89
N VAL A 27 0.93 -9.11 11.74
CA VAL A 27 1.84 -10.25 11.64
C VAL A 27 3.28 -9.85 11.98
N PHE A 28 3.72 -8.67 11.53
CA PHE A 28 5.07 -8.14 11.70
C PHE A 28 5.05 -6.81 12.45
N PRO A 29 4.86 -6.83 13.78
CA PRO A 29 4.71 -5.61 14.58
C PRO A 29 6.00 -4.80 14.71
N LEU A 30 7.15 -5.33 14.29
CA LEU A 30 8.41 -4.62 14.12
C LEU A 30 8.86 -4.83 12.68
N THR A 31 8.88 -3.76 11.89
CA THR A 31 9.16 -3.85 10.45
C THR A 31 9.78 -2.55 9.94
N SER A 32 10.12 -2.50 8.65
CA SER A 32 10.61 -1.29 8.00
C SER A 32 9.56 -0.70 7.06
N LEU A 33 9.64 0.62 6.81
CA LEU A 33 8.81 1.28 5.82
C LEU A 33 8.98 0.67 4.41
N GLU A 34 10.17 0.16 4.09
CA GLU A 34 10.41 -0.50 2.80
C GLU A 34 9.68 -1.85 2.69
N ALA A 35 9.63 -2.63 3.77
CA ALA A 35 8.86 -3.87 3.78
C ALA A 35 7.36 -3.61 3.52
N ILE A 36 6.81 -2.56 4.12
CA ILE A 36 5.42 -2.13 3.87
C ILE A 36 5.21 -1.71 2.41
N ARG A 37 6.14 -0.91 1.87
CA ARG A 37 6.10 -0.51 0.45
C ARG A 37 6.14 -1.72 -0.46
N GLU A 38 6.92 -2.74 -0.14
CA GLU A 38 6.97 -3.96 -0.95
C GLU A 38 5.72 -4.82 -0.88
N VAL A 39 5.07 -4.90 0.29
CA VAL A 39 3.78 -5.59 0.42
C VAL A 39 2.74 -4.95 -0.50
N ILE A 40 2.70 -3.63 -0.53
CA ILE A 40 1.76 -2.90 -1.39
C ILE A 40 2.15 -3.04 -2.85
N ARG A 41 3.43 -2.89 -3.20
CA ARG A 41 3.93 -3.08 -4.57
C ARG A 41 3.61 -4.49 -5.09
N SER A 42 3.78 -5.51 -4.25
CA SER A 42 3.44 -6.89 -4.57
C SER A 42 1.94 -7.08 -4.77
N SER A 43 1.12 -6.49 -3.90
CA SER A 43 -0.34 -6.51 -4.03
C SER A 43 -0.83 -5.83 -5.32
N LEU A 44 -0.29 -4.64 -5.62
CA LEU A 44 -0.56 -3.91 -6.87
C LEU A 44 -0.19 -4.74 -8.11
N LYS A 45 0.97 -5.42 -8.06
CA LYS A 45 1.42 -6.28 -9.15
C LYS A 45 0.53 -7.50 -9.33
N GLN A 46 0.13 -8.16 -8.24
CA GLN A 46 -0.79 -9.30 -8.25
C GLN A 46 -2.17 -8.94 -8.80
N ARG A 47 -2.67 -7.74 -8.48
CA ARG A 47 -3.93 -7.20 -9.01
C ARG A 47 -3.82 -6.73 -10.47
N GLY A 48 -2.63 -6.80 -11.08
CA GLY A 48 -2.41 -6.31 -12.43
C GLY A 48 -2.61 -4.80 -12.54
N LEU A 49 -2.34 -4.05 -11.48
CA LEU A 49 -2.44 -2.59 -11.43
C LEU A 49 -1.09 -1.91 -11.73
N ILE A 50 0.02 -2.63 -11.52
CA ILE A 50 1.37 -2.25 -11.96
C ILE A 50 2.09 -3.47 -12.56
N GLY A 51 3.18 -3.25 -13.28
CA GLY A 51 3.94 -4.32 -13.94
C GLY A 51 3.63 -4.44 -15.43
N GLY A 52 4.03 -5.57 -16.04
CA GLY A 52 3.80 -5.84 -17.46
C GLY A 52 2.32 -6.02 -17.76
N MET A 53 1.75 -5.08 -18.50
CA MET A 53 0.37 -5.08 -18.97
C MET A 53 0.32 -5.20 -20.48
N ASN A 54 -0.66 -5.93 -20.99
CA ASN A 54 -0.98 -5.94 -22.40
C ASN A 54 -2.28 -5.16 -22.61
N LYS A 55 -2.23 -4.10 -23.42
CA LYS A 55 -3.43 -3.36 -23.83
C LYS A 55 -3.68 -3.61 -25.29
N GLN A 56 -4.89 -4.10 -25.58
CA GLN A 56 -5.36 -4.25 -26.94
C GLN A 56 -5.75 -2.86 -27.46
N SER A 57 -5.04 -2.40 -28.49
CA SER A 57 -5.31 -1.14 -29.18
C SER A 57 -5.58 -1.43 -30.64
N GLY A 58 -6.88 -1.56 -30.98
CA GLY A 58 -7.30 -2.01 -32.30
C GLY A 58 -6.90 -3.46 -32.55
N ALA A 59 -6.23 -3.74 -33.67
CA ALA A 59 -5.75 -5.08 -34.03
C ALA A 59 -4.39 -5.46 -33.41
N ALA A 60 -3.75 -4.56 -32.64
CA ALA A 60 -2.44 -4.78 -32.04
C ALA A 60 -2.52 -4.93 -30.52
N ASN A 61 -1.76 -5.89 -29.98
CA ASN A 61 -1.51 -6.00 -28.54
C ASN A 61 -0.22 -5.26 -28.21
N VAL A 62 -0.31 -4.20 -27.41
CA VAL A 62 0.84 -3.43 -26.95
C VAL A 62 1.15 -3.84 -25.52
N ALA A 63 2.33 -4.43 -25.31
CA ALA A 63 2.87 -4.67 -23.98
C ALA A 63 3.52 -3.39 -23.46
N TYR A 64 3.15 -2.94 -22.26
CA TYR A 64 3.84 -1.86 -21.56
C TYR A 64 3.97 -2.17 -20.07
N ASN A 65 4.99 -1.60 -19.43
CA ASN A 65 5.21 -1.78 -18.00
C ASN A 65 4.66 -0.56 -17.24
N ARG A 66 3.54 -0.72 -16.53
CA ARG A 66 2.98 0.35 -15.69
C ARG A 66 3.79 0.45 -14.40
N LYS A 67 4.37 1.61 -14.14
CA LYS A 67 5.01 1.92 -12.86
C LYS A 67 3.96 2.38 -11.85
N ILE A 68 4.31 2.31 -10.57
CA ILE A 68 3.54 2.96 -9.50
C ILE A 68 3.47 4.47 -9.77
N SER A 69 2.28 5.06 -9.61
CA SER A 69 2.10 6.50 -9.84
C SER A 69 2.56 7.32 -8.63
N ASN A 70 2.84 8.61 -8.83
CA ASN A 70 3.14 9.51 -7.71
C ASN A 70 1.96 9.61 -6.74
N GLN A 71 0.72 9.48 -7.23
CA GLN A 71 -0.49 9.51 -6.43
C GLN A 71 -0.61 8.28 -5.52
N ASP A 72 -0.27 7.09 -6.03
CA ASP A 72 -0.20 5.87 -5.21
C ASP A 72 0.85 5.99 -4.10
N ILE A 73 2.01 6.61 -4.41
CA ILE A 73 3.08 6.87 -3.44
C ILE A 73 2.61 7.84 -2.35
N GLN A 74 1.94 8.93 -2.75
CA GLN A 74 1.38 9.91 -1.81
C GLN A 74 0.34 9.25 -0.89
N LEU A 75 -0.60 8.48 -1.46
CA LEU A 75 -1.63 7.80 -0.70
C LEU A 75 -1.05 6.82 0.32
N LEU A 76 0.00 6.09 -0.05
CA LEU A 76 0.76 5.24 0.86
C LEU A 76 1.39 6.05 2.01
N ASN A 77 2.09 7.13 1.68
CA ASN A 77 2.71 7.97 2.70
C ASN A 77 1.66 8.57 3.65
N ASP A 78 0.52 9.01 3.13
CA ASP A 78 -0.59 9.53 3.94
C ASP A 78 -1.10 8.47 4.92
N CYS A 79 -1.27 7.22 4.49
CA CYS A 79 -1.68 6.13 5.37
C CYS A 79 -0.65 5.86 6.49
N ILE A 80 0.65 5.90 6.16
CA ILE A 80 1.72 5.73 7.16
C ILE A 80 1.71 6.89 8.16
N CYS A 81 1.57 8.13 7.67
CA CYS A 81 1.48 9.31 8.50
C CYS A 81 0.27 9.26 9.43
N ASP A 82 -0.90 8.84 8.95
CA ASP A 82 -2.10 8.67 9.78
C ASP A 82 -1.88 7.64 10.91
N LEU A 83 -1.20 6.52 10.63
CA LEU A 83 -0.84 5.52 11.63
C LEU A 83 0.15 6.06 12.67
N LEU A 84 1.10 6.91 12.27
CA LEU A 84 2.02 7.60 13.17
C LEU A 84 1.28 8.63 14.04
N TYR A 85 0.45 9.49 13.45
CA TYR A 85 -0.29 10.53 14.16
C TYR A 85 -1.32 9.96 15.14
N SER A 86 -1.93 8.83 14.80
CA SER A 86 -2.84 8.09 15.69
C SER A 86 -2.12 7.28 16.80
N ARG A 87 -0.78 7.29 16.81
CA ARG A 87 0.08 6.54 17.74
C ARG A 87 -0.18 5.03 17.71
N ILE A 88 -0.56 4.51 16.55
CA ILE A 88 -0.69 3.06 16.32
C ILE A 88 0.69 2.47 16.04
N ILE A 89 1.51 3.21 15.31
CA ILE A 89 2.92 2.92 15.10
C ILE A 89 3.80 4.04 15.65
N GLN A 90 5.04 3.69 15.95
CA GLN A 90 6.09 4.63 16.36
C GLN A 90 7.42 4.26 15.68
N PRO A 91 8.33 5.23 15.45
CA PRO A 91 9.70 4.92 15.08
C PRO A 91 10.35 4.00 16.10
N GLY A 92 11.32 3.21 15.63
CA GLY A 92 12.29 2.40 16.36
C GLY A 92 12.17 2.19 17.90
N ILE A 93 12.28 0.93 18.34
CA ILE A 93 12.09 0.56 19.76
C ILE A 93 13.29 -0.10 20.43
N ASN A 94 14.39 -0.33 19.71
CA ASN A 94 15.54 -1.03 20.27
C ASN A 94 16.86 -0.53 19.68
N GLU A 95 17.98 -0.97 20.26
CA GLU A 95 19.32 -0.49 19.90
C GLU A 95 19.74 -0.76 18.45
N VAL A 96 19.13 -1.75 17.80
CA VAL A 96 19.43 -2.11 16.41
C VAL A 96 18.57 -1.30 15.43
N ASN A 97 17.32 -1.03 15.81
CA ASN A 97 16.30 -0.35 15.02
C ASN A 97 15.85 0.90 15.77
N GLN A 98 16.77 1.85 15.97
CA GLN A 98 16.54 3.01 16.85
C GLN A 98 15.62 4.08 16.26
N ASP A 99 15.59 4.20 14.93
CA ASP A 99 14.84 5.27 14.25
C ASP A 99 14.28 4.77 12.91
N LEU A 100 13.57 5.66 12.21
CA LEU A 100 13.19 5.49 10.81
C LEU A 100 14.40 5.03 9.98
N PRO A 101 14.21 4.08 9.04
CA PRO A 101 12.94 3.63 8.50
C PRO A 101 12.28 2.48 9.28
N TRP A 102 12.80 2.10 10.46
CA TRP A 102 12.20 1.07 11.28
C TRP A 102 11.03 1.63 12.09
N ILE A 103 9.94 0.88 12.11
CA ILE A 103 8.75 1.21 12.86
C ILE A 103 8.28 0.00 13.67
N SER A 104 7.59 0.29 14.76
CA SER A 104 6.93 -0.71 15.59
C SER A 104 5.48 -0.36 15.85
N VAL A 105 4.64 -1.36 16.08
CA VAL A 105 3.28 -1.17 16.58
C VAL A 105 3.33 -0.84 18.07
N SER A 106 2.95 0.38 18.42
CA SER A 106 2.86 0.86 19.81
C SER A 106 1.52 0.54 20.45
N ASP A 107 0.44 0.46 19.68
CA ASP A 107 -0.92 0.21 20.18
C ASP A 107 -1.62 -0.88 19.37
N LYS A 108 -1.48 -2.13 19.83
CA LYS A 108 -2.07 -3.30 19.17
C LYS A 108 -3.59 -3.32 19.21
N GLU A 109 -4.20 -2.81 20.28
CA GLU A 109 -5.66 -2.81 20.40
C GLU A 109 -6.29 -1.82 19.42
N LYS A 110 -5.69 -0.62 19.25
CA LYS A 110 -6.08 0.28 18.17
C LYS A 110 -5.81 -0.31 16.79
N LEU A 111 -4.67 -0.97 16.57
CA LEU A 111 -4.40 -1.63 15.28
C LEU A 111 -5.53 -2.61 14.91
N LYS A 112 -5.99 -3.42 15.89
CA LYS A 112 -7.08 -4.39 15.70
C LYS A 112 -8.44 -3.78 15.35
N THR A 113 -8.71 -2.51 15.70
CA THR A 113 -10.00 -1.89 15.32
C THR A 113 -10.10 -1.68 13.81
N TYR A 114 -8.98 -1.65 13.08
CA TYR A 114 -8.92 -1.56 11.62
C TYR A 114 -8.90 -2.93 10.92
N LEU A 115 -8.87 -4.03 11.67
CA LEU A 115 -8.95 -5.40 11.15
C LEU A 115 -10.38 -5.96 11.15
N LYS A 116 -11.31 -5.29 11.83
CA LYS A 116 -12.74 -5.63 11.88
C LYS A 116 -13.46 -5.13 10.63
#